data_AF-A0A7C5D3S3-F1
#
_entry.id   AF-A0A7C5D3S3-F1
#
_cell.length_a   1.000
_cell.length_b   1.000
_cell.length_c   1.000
_cell.angle_alpha   90.00
_cell.angle_beta   90.00
_cell.angle_gamma   90.00
#
_symmetry.space_group_name_H-M   'P 1'
#
loop_
_entity.id
_entity.type
_entity.pdbx_description
1 polymer ?
#
loop_
_entity_poly.entity_id
_entity_poly.type
_entity_poly.pdbx_seq_one_letter_code
_entity_poly.pdbx_strand_id
1 'polypeptide(L)'
;MEQFVVVLLAILVASILNILLKSLELPTAIGYIFTGILIAAGLGENSESKALLDHISELGIIFLMFTIGLEFSFAELKAMRKQVFIYGTLQVALSALLFALLAFYLFGFSQKSATVIGLALSLSSTAIVLKMLNENGDIHSGYGRKVLGILLFQD
;
A
#
# COMPACT_ATOMS: atom_id res chain seq x y z
N MET A 1 26.26 15.60 -0.54
CA MET A 1 26.71 14.86 0.66
C MET A 1 25.54 14.67 1.64
N GLU A 2 24.76 15.72 1.92
CA GLU A 2 23.60 15.65 2.82
C GLU A 2 22.53 14.63 2.41
N GLN A 3 22.12 14.59 1.14
CA GLN A 3 21.13 13.61 0.65
C GLN A 3 21.55 12.14 0.89
N PHE A 4 22.84 11.83 0.73
CA PHE A 4 23.34 10.48 0.99
C PHE A 4 23.29 10.12 2.47
N VAL A 5 23.58 11.08 3.36
CA VAL A 5 23.45 10.92 4.81
C VAL A 5 21.99 10.67 5.19
N VAL A 6 21.05 11.38 4.57
CA VAL A 6 19.60 11.18 4.81
C VAL A 6 19.18 9.76 4.45
N VAL A 7 19.57 9.25 3.28
CA VAL A 7 19.23 7.90 2.85
C VAL A 7 19.85 6.86 3.80
N LEU A 8 21.11 7.02 4.20
CA LEU A 8 21.75 6.12 5.17
C LEU A 8 21.04 6.13 6.52
N LEU A 9 20.66 7.31 7.02
CA LEU A 9 19.95 7.45 8.29
C LEU A 9 18.56 6.82 8.21
N ALA A 10 17.84 7.01 7.09
CA ALA A 10 16.56 6.35 6.84
C ALA A 10 16.70 4.82 6.84
N ILE A 11 17.69 4.27 6.14
CA ILE A 11 17.95 2.82 6.11
C ILE A 11 18.27 2.30 7.53
N LEU A 12 19.09 3.03 8.28
CA LEU A 12 19.47 2.65 9.64
C LEU A 12 18.26 2.63 10.58
N VAL A 13 17.45 3.70 10.58
CA VAL A 13 16.24 3.80 11.40
C VAL A 13 15.22 2.73 10.99
N ALA A 14 14.98 2.54 9.70
CA ALA A 14 14.09 1.48 9.20
C ALA A 14 14.56 0.10 9.64
N SER A 15 15.87 -0.17 9.56
CA SER A 15 16.42 -1.47 9.96
C SER A 15 16.20 -1.74 11.44
N ILE A 16 16.46 -0.76 12.31
CA ILE A 16 16.25 -0.88 13.76
C ILE A 16 14.76 -1.10 14.07
N LEU A 17 13.88 -0.27 13.50
CA LEU A 17 12.44 -0.39 13.70
C LEU A 17 11.91 -1.74 13.20
N ASN A 18 12.35 -2.20 12.04
CA ASN A 18 11.90 -3.48 11.47
C ASN A 18 12.40 -4.68 12.27
N ILE A 19 13.61 -4.64 12.83
CA ILE A 19 14.10 -5.70 13.74
C ILE A 19 13.20 -5.76 14.98
N LEU A 20 12.87 -4.61 15.57
CA LEU A 20 11.99 -4.53 16.74
C LEU A 20 10.57 -5.02 16.42
N LEU A 21 9.98 -4.53 15.32
CA LEU A 21 8.64 -4.93 14.89
C LEU A 21 8.58 -6.43 14.57
N LYS A 22 9.60 -6.97 13.91
CA LYS A 22 9.68 -8.41 13.61
C LYS A 22 9.78 -9.24 14.88
N SER A 23 10.46 -8.76 15.92
CA SER A 23 10.48 -9.43 17.23
C SER A 23 9.12 -9.45 17.94
N LEU A 24 8.21 -8.55 17.56
CA LEU A 24 6.83 -8.45 18.03
C LEU A 24 5.82 -9.07 17.07
N GLU A 25 6.27 -9.77 16.02
CA GLU A 25 5.42 -10.34 14.96
C GLU A 25 4.55 -9.31 14.22
N LEU A 26 4.99 -8.04 14.19
CA LEU A 26 4.29 -6.95 13.52
C LEU A 26 4.77 -6.78 12.06
N PRO A 27 3.88 -6.34 11.14
CA PRO A 27 4.24 -6.07 9.75
C PRO A 27 5.34 -5.02 9.61
N THR A 28 6.37 -5.30 8.81
CA THR A 28 7.49 -4.38 8.58
C THR A 28 7.07 -3.09 7.89
N ALA A 29 5.96 -3.10 7.13
CA ALA A 29 5.33 -1.93 6.52
C ALA A 29 5.17 -0.76 7.51
N ILE A 30 4.82 -1.08 8.76
CA ILE A 30 4.66 -0.10 9.84
C ILE A 30 5.99 0.61 10.10
N GLY A 31 7.11 -0.12 10.17
CA GLY A 31 8.43 0.43 10.44
C GLY A 31 8.92 1.36 9.34
N TYR A 32 8.63 1.07 8.08
CA TYR A 32 8.94 1.98 6.97
C TYR A 32 8.14 3.29 7.06
N ILE A 33 6.86 3.23 7.42
CA ILE A 33 6.01 4.43 7.60
C ILE A 33 6.54 5.27 8.76
N PHE A 34 6.82 4.65 9.92
CA PHE A 34 7.38 5.37 11.07
C PHE A 34 8.75 5.98 10.77
N THR A 35 9.59 5.27 10.01
CA THR A 35 10.86 5.82 9.53
C THR A 35 10.63 7.09 8.73
N GLY A 36 9.73 7.06 7.74
CA GLY A 36 9.40 8.24 6.93
C GLY A 36 8.95 9.43 7.79
N ILE A 37 8.09 9.18 8.79
CA ILE A 37 7.61 10.21 9.73
C ILE A 37 8.77 10.80 10.55
N LEU A 38 9.64 9.96 11.11
CA LEU A 38 10.78 10.39 11.94
C LEU A 38 11.81 11.19 11.13
N ILE A 39 12.12 10.71 9.92
CA ILE A 39 13.04 11.37 9.00
C ILE A 39 12.48 12.74 8.58
N ALA A 40 11.18 12.79 8.23
CA ALA A 40 10.52 14.05 7.87
C ALA A 40 10.48 15.05 9.05
N ALA A 41 10.22 14.57 10.27
CA ALA A 41 10.22 15.41 11.47
C ALA A 41 11.62 15.95 11.82
N GLY A 42 12.67 15.15 11.63
CA GLY A 42 14.05 15.52 11.95
C GLY A 42 14.73 16.44 10.93
N LEU A 43 14.35 16.36 9.65
CA LEU A 43 15.01 17.11 8.56
C LEU A 43 14.39 18.49 8.27
N GLY A 44 13.21 18.80 8.79
CA GLY A 44 12.50 20.02 8.44
C GLY A 44 12.15 20.12 6.95
N GLU A 45 11.74 21.30 6.47
CA GLU A 45 11.36 21.52 5.06
C GLU A 45 12.55 21.72 4.10
N ASN A 46 13.59 20.91 4.19
CA ASN A 46 14.66 20.95 3.19
C ASN A 46 14.16 20.40 1.83
N SER A 47 13.78 21.30 0.94
CA SER A 47 13.10 21.03 -0.35
C SER A 47 13.91 20.16 -1.32
N GLU A 48 15.24 20.31 -1.35
CA GLU A 48 16.10 19.53 -2.24
C GLU A 48 16.20 18.05 -1.86
N SER A 49 16.15 17.72 -0.57
CA SER A 49 16.15 16.33 -0.10
C SER A 49 14.80 15.66 -0.35
N LYS A 50 13.69 16.42 -0.32
CA LYS A 50 12.35 15.91 -0.63
C LYS A 50 12.25 15.43 -2.08
N ALA A 51 12.69 16.24 -3.05
CA ALA A 51 12.59 15.90 -4.47
C ALA A 51 13.32 14.59 -4.83
N LEU A 52 14.53 14.40 -4.30
CA LEU A 52 15.30 13.16 -4.53
C LEU A 52 14.63 11.95 -3.86
N LEU A 53 14.13 12.10 -2.63
CA LEU A 53 13.44 11.02 -1.92
C LEU A 53 12.15 10.61 -2.62
N ASP A 54 11.39 11.58 -3.17
CA ASP A 54 10.17 11.32 -3.92
C ASP A 54 10.48 10.44 -5.14
N HIS A 55 11.47 10.81 -5.96
CA HIS A 55 11.86 10.01 -7.13
C HIS A 55 12.37 8.60 -6.77
N ILE A 56 13.16 8.48 -5.70
CA ILE A 56 13.63 7.17 -5.24
C ILE A 56 12.44 6.30 -4.77
N SER A 57 11.48 6.89 -4.06
CA SER A 57 10.31 6.18 -3.55
C SER A 57 9.41 5.68 -4.68
N GLU A 58 9.19 6.50 -5.72
CA GLU A 58 8.40 6.16 -6.90
C GLU A 58 9.06 5.02 -7.68
N LEU A 59 10.37 5.11 -7.94
CA LEU A 59 11.12 4.03 -8.56
C LEU A 59 11.06 2.74 -7.74
N GLY A 60 11.15 2.83 -6.41
CA GLY A 60 11.02 1.69 -5.52
C GLY A 60 9.67 0.97 -5.65
N ILE A 61 8.57 1.72 -5.71
CA ILE A 61 7.23 1.16 -5.93
C ILE A 61 7.11 0.55 -7.32
N ILE A 62 7.62 1.22 -8.36
CA ILE A 62 7.61 0.70 -9.74
C ILE A 62 8.35 -0.63 -9.80
N PHE A 63 9.57 -0.73 -9.26
CA PHE A 63 10.34 -1.97 -9.27
C PHE A 63 9.67 -3.08 -8.44
N LEU A 64 9.05 -2.74 -7.31
CA LEU A 64 8.30 -3.69 -6.49
C LEU A 64 7.11 -4.27 -7.26
N MET A 65 6.26 -3.41 -7.82
CA MET A 65 5.08 -3.83 -8.60
C MET A 65 5.47 -4.57 -9.87
N PHE A 66 6.55 -4.16 -10.52
CA PHE A 66 7.10 -4.86 -11.68
C PHE A 66 7.61 -6.27 -11.31
N THR A 67 8.37 -6.37 -10.23
CA THR A 67 8.91 -7.67 -9.76
C THR A 67 7.78 -8.63 -9.41
N ILE A 68 6.77 -8.16 -8.69
CA ILE A 68 5.58 -8.96 -8.39
C ILE A 68 4.83 -9.31 -9.68
N GLY A 69 4.71 -8.39 -10.63
CA GLY A 69 4.09 -8.64 -11.93
C GLY A 69 4.80 -9.73 -12.74
N LEU A 70 6.12 -9.81 -12.66
CA LEU A 70 6.92 -10.86 -13.32
C LEU A 70 6.75 -12.25 -12.68
N GLU A 71 6.29 -12.31 -11.44
CA GLU A 71 6.05 -13.57 -10.71
C GLU A 71 4.82 -14.32 -11.22
N PHE A 72 3.86 -13.61 -11.84
CA PHE A 72 2.61 -14.18 -12.34
C PHE A 72 2.64 -14.36 -13.86
N SER A 73 2.42 -15.59 -14.31
CA SER A 73 2.23 -15.87 -15.73
C SER A 73 0.88 -15.33 -16.24
N PHE A 74 0.79 -15.07 -17.55
CA PHE A 74 -0.48 -14.69 -18.18
C PHE A 74 -1.59 -15.73 -17.95
N ALA A 75 -1.23 -17.02 -17.88
CA ALA A 75 -2.17 -18.10 -17.59
C ALA A 75 -2.74 -18.00 -16.16
N GLU A 76 -1.91 -17.64 -15.19
CA GLU A 76 -2.34 -17.43 -13.79
C GLU A 76 -3.23 -16.20 -13.68
N LEU A 77 -2.87 -15.09 -14.32
CA LEU A 77 -3.72 -13.89 -14.36
C LEU A 77 -5.09 -14.19 -14.99
N LYS A 78 -5.12 -14.97 -16.07
CA LYS A 78 -6.37 -15.41 -16.70
C LYS A 78 -7.20 -16.31 -15.78
N ALA A 79 -6.57 -17.19 -15.02
CA ALA A 79 -7.24 -18.01 -14.02
C ALA A 79 -7.85 -17.16 -12.88
N MET A 80 -7.28 -15.98 -12.63
CA MET A 80 -7.73 -15.02 -11.63
C MET A 80 -8.87 -14.09 -12.08
N ARG A 81 -9.40 -14.24 -13.31
CA ARG A 81 -10.46 -13.36 -13.85
C ARG A 81 -11.67 -13.18 -12.93
N LYS A 82 -12.05 -14.21 -12.16
CA LYS A 82 -13.19 -14.13 -11.24
C LYS A 82 -12.85 -13.26 -10.04
N GLN A 83 -11.63 -13.38 -9.54
CA GLN A 83 -11.09 -12.61 -8.44
C GLN A 83 -11.00 -11.13 -8.82
N VAL A 84 -10.52 -10.84 -10.02
CA VAL A 84 -10.44 -9.47 -10.56
C VAL A 84 -11.84 -8.89 -10.75
N PHE A 85 -12.64 -9.45 -11.66
CA PHE A 85 -13.88 -8.76 -12.06
C PHE A 85 -15.05 -8.96 -11.11
N ILE A 86 -15.17 -10.11 -10.43
CA ILE A 86 -16.32 -10.36 -9.54
C ILE A 86 -15.97 -9.93 -8.12
N TYR A 87 -14.88 -10.45 -7.54
CA TYR A 87 -14.55 -10.14 -6.15
C TYR A 87 -14.06 -8.70 -5.99
N GLY A 88 -13.27 -8.18 -6.94
CA GLY A 88 -12.87 -6.77 -6.97
C GLY A 88 -14.08 -5.84 -7.02
N THR A 89 -14.96 -6.00 -8.02
CA THR A 89 -16.18 -5.17 -8.13
C THR A 89 -17.05 -5.25 -6.88
N LEU A 90 -17.29 -6.46 -6.36
CA LEU A 90 -18.10 -6.62 -5.15
C LEU A 90 -17.46 -5.96 -3.94
N GLN A 91 -16.15 -6.13 -3.73
CA GLN A 91 -15.47 -5.51 -2.60
C GLN A 91 -15.53 -3.98 -2.70
N VAL A 92 -15.21 -3.40 -3.86
CA VAL A 92 -15.20 -1.94 -4.05
C VAL A 92 -16.61 -1.37 -3.88
N ALA A 93 -17.61 -1.97 -4.55
CA ALA A 93 -18.98 -1.49 -4.50
C ALA A 93 -19.57 -1.57 -3.08
N LEU A 94 -19.37 -2.70 -2.38
CA LEU A 94 -19.90 -2.88 -1.03
C LEU A 94 -19.20 -1.96 -0.03
N SER A 95 -17.87 -1.82 -0.13
CA SER A 95 -17.11 -0.93 0.76
C SER A 95 -17.46 0.54 0.50
N ALA A 96 -17.55 0.94 -0.77
CA ALA A 96 -17.92 2.30 -1.15
C ALA A 96 -19.32 2.67 -0.67
N LEU A 97 -20.28 1.75 -0.85
CA LEU A 97 -21.64 1.95 -0.36
C LEU A 97 -21.67 2.06 1.17
N LEU A 98 -21.00 1.14 1.87
CA LEU A 98 -20.93 1.15 3.33
C LEU A 98 -20.37 2.48 3.86
N PHE A 99 -19.20 2.90 3.35
CA PHE A 99 -18.56 4.13 3.80
C PHE A 99 -19.33 5.40 3.38
N ALA A 100 -19.97 5.40 2.21
CA ALA A 100 -20.83 6.51 1.81
C ALA A 100 -22.06 6.63 2.72
N LEU A 101 -22.70 5.52 3.09
CA LEU A 101 -23.83 5.54 4.01
C LEU A 101 -23.39 6.02 5.41
N LEU A 102 -22.23 5.57 5.89
CA LEU A 102 -21.68 6.06 7.16
C LEU A 102 -21.39 7.57 7.11
N ALA A 103 -20.74 8.05 6.05
CA ALA A 103 -20.46 9.47 5.86
C ALA A 103 -21.74 10.33 5.81
N PHE A 104 -22.79 9.84 5.13
CA PHE A 104 -24.05 10.56 5.02
C PHE A 104 -24.82 10.58 6.35
N TYR A 105 -25.06 9.41 6.95
CA TYR A 105 -25.96 9.29 8.11
C TYR A 105 -25.30 9.64 9.45
N LEU A 106 -24.02 9.33 9.65
CA LEU A 106 -23.34 9.58 10.94
C LEU A 106 -22.66 10.94 10.98
N PHE A 107 -22.12 11.40 9.85
CA PHE A 107 -21.34 12.64 9.79
C PHE A 107 -22.08 13.80 9.09
N GLY A 108 -23.28 13.55 8.53
CA GLY A 108 -24.11 14.58 7.92
C GLY A 108 -23.54 15.19 6.64
N PHE A 109 -22.62 14.49 5.97
CA PHE A 109 -22.06 14.98 4.71
C PHE A 109 -23.11 15.02 3.60
N SER A 110 -22.95 15.95 2.65
CA SER A 110 -23.79 15.98 1.44
C SER A 110 -23.67 14.67 0.67
N GLN A 111 -24.71 14.30 -0.10
CA GLN A 111 -24.70 13.06 -0.89
C GLN A 111 -23.47 12.95 -1.79
N LYS A 112 -23.05 14.05 -2.45
CA LYS A 112 -21.85 14.07 -3.30
C LYS A 112 -20.59 13.81 -2.49
N SER A 113 -20.41 14.51 -1.36
CA SER A 113 -19.25 14.35 -0.48
C SER A 113 -19.18 12.94 0.11
N ALA A 114 -20.32 12.40 0.56
CA ALA A 114 -20.41 11.06 1.10
C ALA A 114 -20.04 9.99 0.06
N THR A 115 -20.49 10.12 -1.19
CA THR A 115 -20.10 9.21 -2.28
C THR A 115 -18.59 9.27 -2.55
N VAL A 116 -18.00 10.47 -2.60
CA VAL A 116 -16.54 10.63 -2.80
C VAL A 116 -15.76 9.99 -1.66
N ILE A 117 -16.17 10.23 -0.42
CA ILE A 117 -15.54 9.61 0.76
C ILE A 117 -15.68 8.08 0.70
N GLY A 118 -16.86 7.57 0.35
CA GLY A 118 -17.10 6.15 0.22
C GLY A 118 -16.17 5.49 -0.80
N LEU A 119 -16.07 6.06 -2.00
CA LEU A 119 -15.16 5.58 -3.03
C LEU A 119 -13.69 5.66 -2.58
N ALA A 120 -13.27 6.77 -1.99
CA ALA A 120 -11.90 6.94 -1.50
C ALA A 120 -11.52 5.90 -0.44
N LEU A 121 -12.43 5.59 0.49
CA LEU A 121 -12.20 4.61 1.55
C LEU A 121 -12.40 3.15 1.09
N SER A 122 -12.90 2.91 -0.12
CA SER A 122 -13.10 1.56 -0.66
C SER A 122 -11.81 0.93 -1.22
N LEU A 123 -10.81 1.75 -1.51
CA LEU A 123 -9.54 1.36 -2.12
C LEU A 123 -8.53 0.90 -1.06
N SER A 124 -7.65 -0.01 -1.45
CA SER A 124 -6.55 -0.51 -0.63
C SER A 124 -5.20 -0.14 -1.24
N SER A 125 -4.14 -0.13 -0.42
CA SER A 125 -2.79 0.10 -0.94
C SER A 125 -2.20 -1.18 -1.52
N THR A 126 -2.17 -1.28 -2.85
CA THR A 126 -1.60 -2.44 -3.58
C THR A 126 -0.15 -2.70 -3.17
N ALA A 127 0.69 -1.67 -3.18
CA ALA A 127 2.12 -1.81 -2.89
C ALA A 127 2.40 -2.40 -1.50
N ILE A 128 1.69 -1.92 -0.48
CA ILE A 128 1.87 -2.38 0.91
C ILE A 128 1.38 -3.82 1.07
N VAL A 129 0.17 -4.12 0.56
CA VAL A 129 -0.45 -5.43 0.73
C VAL A 129 0.33 -6.51 -0.02
N LEU A 130 0.77 -6.25 -1.26
CA LEU A 130 1.55 -7.22 -2.01
C LEU A 130 2.95 -7.43 -1.40
N LYS A 131 3.59 -6.37 -0.87
CA LYS A 131 4.84 -6.51 -0.12
C LYS A 131 4.66 -7.43 1.10
N MET A 132 3.57 -7.24 1.85
CA MET A 132 3.27 -8.07 3.02
C MET A 132 3.00 -9.54 2.63
N LEU A 133 2.21 -9.78 1.58
CA LEU A 133 1.99 -11.14 1.07
C LEU A 133 3.29 -11.81 0.62
N ASN A 134 4.17 -11.06 -0.03
CA ASN A 134 5.48 -11.56 -0.45
C ASN A 134 6.41 -11.85 0.74
N GLU A 135 6.46 -10.96 1.73
CA GLU A 135 7.27 -11.16 2.96
C GLU A 135 6.82 -12.37 3.77
N ASN A 136 5.52 -12.64 3.81
CA ASN A 136 4.95 -13.79 4.49
C ASN A 136 4.99 -15.08 3.65
N GLY A 137 5.40 -15.01 2.38
CA GLY A 137 5.39 -16.16 1.45
C GLY A 137 3.99 -16.60 1.02
N ASP A 138 2.98 -15.75 1.23
CA ASP A 138 1.57 -16.05 1.02
C ASP A 138 1.02 -15.61 -0.34
N ILE A 139 1.86 -14.99 -1.18
CA ILE A 139 1.43 -14.41 -2.47
C ILE A 139 0.78 -15.45 -3.41
N HIS A 140 1.23 -16.71 -3.34
CA HIS A 140 0.69 -17.83 -4.11
C HIS A 140 -0.44 -18.59 -3.41
N SER A 141 -0.73 -18.27 -2.16
CA SER A 141 -1.78 -18.94 -1.39
C SER A 141 -3.17 -18.68 -2.00
N GLY A 142 -4.13 -19.53 -1.67
CA GLY A 142 -5.52 -19.36 -2.14
C GLY A 142 -6.16 -18.04 -1.71
N TYR A 143 -5.74 -17.46 -0.59
CA TYR A 143 -6.20 -16.15 -0.14
C TYR A 143 -5.38 -15.02 -0.77
N GLY A 144 -4.06 -15.18 -0.89
CA GLY A 144 -3.17 -14.22 -1.56
C GLY A 144 -3.58 -13.97 -3.01
N ARG A 145 -3.93 -15.02 -3.76
CA ARG A 145 -4.48 -14.88 -5.13
C ARG A 145 -5.83 -14.14 -5.17
N LYS A 146 -6.68 -14.26 -4.14
CA LYS A 146 -7.93 -13.50 -4.06
C LYS A 146 -7.64 -12.02 -3.79
N VAL A 147 -6.74 -11.75 -2.85
CA VAL A 147 -6.31 -10.39 -2.49
C VAL A 147 -5.67 -9.71 -3.70
N LEU A 148 -4.70 -10.35 -4.36
CA LEU A 148 -4.09 -9.83 -5.58
C LEU A 148 -5.14 -9.56 -6.66
N GLY A 149 -6.11 -10.46 -6.87
CA GLY A 149 -7.17 -10.22 -7.84
C GLY A 149 -8.02 -8.98 -7.50
N ILE A 150 -8.38 -8.79 -6.24
CA ILE A 150 -9.11 -7.59 -5.79
C ILE A 150 -8.27 -6.33 -6.00
N LEU A 151 -6.97 -6.37 -5.67
CA LEU A 151 -6.07 -5.22 -5.83
C LEU A 151 -5.88 -4.84 -7.30
N LEU A 152 -5.74 -5.83 -8.19
CA LEU A 152 -5.65 -5.61 -9.64
C LEU A 152 -6.92 -4.99 -10.26
N PHE A 153 -8.06 -5.07 -9.57
CA PHE A 153 -9.29 -4.40 -10.01
C PHE A 153 -9.36 -2.95 -9.53
N GLN A 154 -8.67 -2.63 -8.44
CA GLN A 154 -8.68 -1.30 -7.81
C GLN A 154 -7.67 -0.33 -8.41
N ASP A 155 -6.52 -0.82 -8.88
CA ASP A 155 -5.52 -0.06 -9.65
C ASP A 155 -5.95 0.13 -11.12
#